data_AF-A0AAV9JFQ0-F1
#
_entry.id   AF-A0AAV9JFQ0-F1
#
_cell.length_a   1.000
_cell.length_b   1.000
_cell.length_c   1.000
_cell.angle_alpha   90.00
_cell.angle_beta   90.00
_cell.angle_gamma   90.00
#
_symmetry.space_group_name_H-M   'P 1'
#
loop_
_entity.id
_entity.type
_entity.pdbx_description
1 polymer ?
#
loop_
_entity_poly.entity_id
_entity_poly.type
_entity_poly.pdbx_seq_one_letter_code
_entity_poly.pdbx_strand_id
1 'polypeptide(L)'
;MGNTGNAGAEETHWYKDTVLVMVDRAHVMPFILCAHADASYSGRKDIGPLLNRCIHDVRTQPHVVQYKSSLDQVCEFITGANEDAHRMKARYRSTGSFYPNDVVVKVIESSILFRNVANPQRVVLCASGKLPISAFEAMGTLLGVAPFAMLEYALTGALARHSTLYAKARMLDALFGGDLRNRSGAAAGWAEKLLLQATKEIKQVTEDDGEALADVAICFNDEELLRTVIMPTVMANTSQTLFAVGFLFCWGHNAEAVFQQHTFHSVFDQVWSPMLADFQIVPKPPPPAVALSESTAKNIVGLLFVLDKQGLPDELHALVTSIVRRSLPGAKGDVLLSVWMRVINSLAPLAVLKLHDSIGLFYKLLYQHILRTFVKTYVGLQPTPHRGWARPRLACGCRACWPVNLFLASITQQTETFSAQKDDRYHLHCMLDDSGFDGTHETKRTYREPQILVVTKRDRVKGKYDAWVGRCRKAYDEIQKFDQDGLRQLLGAELYEEIVEMRSVCLHAMDAPGLEFLNRRQPVQEVRNSPAPPPAAPAAPLARVGVKRKAAVIDLSGDSD
;
A
#
# COMPACT_ATOMS: atom_id res chain seq x y z
N MET A 1 -19.33 27.99 -5.67
CA MET A 1 -20.25 29.01 -6.22
C MET A 1 -21.43 28.26 -6.83
N GLY A 2 -22.65 28.63 -6.45
CA GLY A 2 -23.85 27.86 -6.73
C GLY A 2 -24.27 27.94 -8.20
N ASN A 3 -24.70 26.80 -8.76
CA ASN A 3 -25.45 26.75 -10.02
C ASN A 3 -26.79 27.46 -9.82
N THR A 4 -26.90 28.72 -10.21
CA THR A 4 -28.18 29.34 -10.49
C THR A 4 -28.68 28.77 -11.81
N GLY A 5 -29.51 27.74 -11.75
CA GLY A 5 -30.26 27.28 -12.90
C GLY A 5 -31.11 28.43 -13.45
N ASN A 6 -31.19 28.55 -14.78
CA ASN A 6 -31.85 29.63 -15.54
C ASN A 6 -33.38 29.76 -15.31
N ALA A 7 -33.93 29.23 -14.22
CA ALA A 7 -35.34 29.39 -13.87
C ALA A 7 -35.57 30.81 -13.31
N GLY A 8 -35.99 31.74 -14.18
CA GLY A 8 -36.47 33.07 -13.78
C GLY A 8 -35.77 34.28 -14.38
N ALA A 9 -34.90 34.13 -15.39
CA ALA A 9 -34.37 35.28 -16.11
C ALA A 9 -35.40 35.82 -17.11
N GLU A 10 -36.00 36.97 -16.81
CA GLU A 10 -36.81 37.74 -17.76
C GLU A 10 -35.91 38.37 -18.85
N GLU A 11 -36.47 38.74 -20.01
CA GLU A 11 -35.73 39.37 -21.14
C GLU A 11 -34.92 40.63 -20.74
N THR A 12 -35.18 41.20 -19.57
CA THR A 12 -34.54 42.41 -19.03
C THR A 12 -33.38 42.13 -18.08
N HIS A 13 -33.05 40.86 -17.80
CA HIS A 13 -31.93 40.51 -16.92
C HIS A 13 -30.59 40.67 -17.64
N TRP A 14 -29.86 41.74 -17.31
CA TRP A 14 -28.50 41.98 -17.79
C TRP A 14 -27.50 41.24 -16.90
N TYR A 15 -26.87 40.19 -17.42
CA TYR A 15 -25.73 39.58 -16.73
C TYR A 15 -24.53 40.50 -16.84
N LYS A 16 -24.12 41.11 -15.72
CA LYS A 16 -22.85 41.83 -15.65
C LYS A 16 -21.72 40.78 -15.75
N ASP A 17 -20.79 41.00 -16.67
CA ASP A 17 -19.59 40.17 -16.86
C ASP A 17 -19.83 38.71 -17.32
N THR A 18 -20.97 38.42 -17.97
CA THR A 18 -21.24 37.11 -18.58
C THR A 18 -21.60 37.26 -20.06
N VAL A 19 -21.02 36.43 -20.91
CA VAL A 19 -21.37 36.36 -22.34
C VAL A 19 -22.18 35.09 -22.58
N LEU A 20 -23.39 35.23 -23.12
CA LEU A 20 -24.15 34.10 -23.64
C LEU A 20 -23.67 33.81 -25.07
N VAL A 21 -23.11 32.62 -25.27
CA VAL A 21 -22.73 32.15 -26.61
C VAL A 21 -23.75 31.11 -27.05
N MET A 22 -24.52 31.42 -28.09
CA MET A 22 -25.41 30.46 -28.73
C MET A 22 -24.64 29.72 -29.82
N VAL A 23 -24.41 28.42 -29.62
CA VAL A 23 -23.72 27.56 -30.56
C VAL A 23 -24.73 26.59 -31.14
N ASP A 24 -24.79 26.48 -32.47
CA ASP A 24 -25.57 25.44 -33.14
C ASP A 24 -25.21 24.07 -32.56
N ARG A 25 -26.23 23.23 -32.31
CA ARG A 25 -26.08 21.89 -31.74
C ARG A 25 -25.01 21.05 -32.45
N ALA A 26 -24.85 21.20 -33.77
CA ALA A 26 -23.83 20.50 -34.56
C ALA A 26 -22.38 20.97 -34.26
N HIS A 27 -22.22 22.18 -33.74
CA HIS A 27 -20.93 22.85 -33.51
C HIS A 27 -20.54 22.94 -32.02
N VAL A 28 -21.37 22.43 -31.10
CA VAL A 28 -21.10 22.50 -29.65
C VAL A 28 -19.81 21.79 -29.27
N MET A 29 -19.57 20.56 -29.77
CA MET A 29 -18.33 19.84 -29.44
C MET A 29 -17.08 20.48 -30.04
N PRO A 30 -17.04 20.85 -31.35
CA PRO A 30 -15.90 21.60 -31.89
C PRO A 30 -15.61 22.89 -31.11
N PHE A 31 -16.64 23.65 -30.72
CA PHE A 31 -16.48 24.86 -29.93
C PHE A 31 -15.83 24.59 -28.56
N ILE A 32 -16.32 23.59 -27.82
CA ILE A 32 -15.77 23.22 -26.51
C ILE A 32 -14.34 22.69 -26.64
N LEU A 33 -14.09 21.82 -27.63
CA LEU A 33 -12.77 21.21 -27.82
C LEU A 33 -11.73 22.22 -28.30
N CYS A 34 -12.12 23.24 -29.07
CA CYS A 34 -11.24 24.36 -29.43
C CYS A 34 -10.72 25.08 -28.18
N ALA A 35 -11.59 25.35 -27.21
CA ALA A 35 -11.18 25.97 -25.95
C ALA A 35 -10.16 25.11 -25.18
N HIS A 36 -10.29 23.78 -25.23
CA HIS A 36 -9.29 22.87 -24.66
C HIS A 36 -7.99 22.84 -25.48
N ALA A 37 -8.06 22.98 -26.81
CA ALA A 37 -6.88 23.01 -27.67
C ALA A 37 -6.01 24.24 -27.36
N ASP A 38 -6.62 25.40 -27.16
CA ASP A 38 -5.90 26.65 -26.90
C ASP A 38 -5.48 26.83 -25.43
N ALA A 39 -6.03 26.02 -24.53
CA ALA A 39 -5.67 26.04 -23.13
C ALA A 39 -4.19 25.70 -22.91
N SER A 40 -3.59 26.37 -21.91
CA SER A 40 -2.26 26.04 -21.42
C SER A 40 -2.19 24.56 -20.98
N TYR A 41 -0.98 24.02 -20.84
CA TYR A 41 -0.77 22.62 -20.45
C TYR A 41 -1.54 22.18 -19.19
N SER A 42 -1.79 23.11 -18.25
CA SER A 42 -2.62 22.84 -17.06
C SER A 42 -4.11 22.80 -17.37
N GLY A 43 -4.63 23.66 -18.25
CA GLY A 43 -6.05 23.69 -18.64
C GLY A 43 -6.47 22.51 -19.51
N ARG A 44 -5.53 21.89 -20.24
CA ARG A 44 -5.79 20.66 -21.00
C ARG A 44 -6.14 19.46 -20.10
N LYS A 45 -5.69 19.41 -18.85
CA LYS A 45 -5.92 18.24 -17.97
C LYS A 45 -7.37 18.07 -17.50
N ASP A 46 -8.22 19.08 -17.69
CA ASP A 46 -9.61 19.08 -17.21
C ASP A 46 -10.64 18.58 -18.24
N ILE A 47 -10.23 17.74 -19.19
CA ILE A 47 -11.18 17.13 -20.15
C ILE A 47 -11.99 15.98 -19.54
N GLY A 48 -11.53 15.45 -18.40
CA GLY A 48 -12.15 14.29 -17.73
C GLY A 48 -13.64 14.46 -17.43
N PRO A 49 -14.09 15.59 -16.85
CA PRO A 49 -15.51 15.87 -16.63
C PRO A 49 -16.35 15.88 -17.91
N LEU A 50 -15.84 16.47 -19.00
CA LEU A 50 -16.52 16.47 -20.30
C LEU A 50 -16.67 15.06 -20.85
N LEU A 51 -15.59 14.27 -20.83
CA LEU A 51 -15.60 12.87 -21.25
C LEU A 51 -16.62 12.06 -20.43
N ASN A 52 -16.63 12.20 -19.10
CA ASN A 52 -17.58 11.53 -18.23
C ASN A 52 -19.04 11.90 -18.54
N ARG A 53 -19.29 13.18 -18.82
CA ARG A 53 -20.62 13.65 -19.20
C ARG A 53 -21.07 13.02 -20.52
N CYS A 54 -20.21 13.02 -21.55
CA CYS A 54 -20.53 12.38 -22.81
C CYS A 54 -20.78 10.86 -22.66
N ILE A 55 -19.99 10.17 -21.82
CA ILE A 55 -20.23 8.75 -21.47
C ILE A 55 -21.60 8.58 -20.80
N HIS A 56 -21.94 9.44 -19.85
CA HIS A 56 -23.21 9.40 -19.13
C HIS A 56 -24.40 9.62 -20.08
N ASP A 57 -24.33 10.62 -20.95
CA ASP A 57 -25.39 10.95 -21.92
C ASP A 57 -25.64 9.77 -22.88
N VAL A 58 -24.58 9.11 -23.33
CA VAL A 58 -24.67 7.91 -24.19
C VAL A 58 -25.28 6.73 -23.44
N ARG A 59 -24.90 6.50 -22.18
CA ARG A 59 -25.43 5.39 -21.38
C ARG A 59 -26.91 5.59 -21.03
N THR A 60 -27.31 6.83 -20.75
CA THR A 60 -28.71 7.17 -20.40
C THR A 60 -29.62 7.21 -21.63
N GLN A 61 -29.09 7.65 -22.78
CA GLN A 61 -29.87 7.79 -24.01
C GLN A 61 -29.12 7.20 -25.23
N PRO A 62 -28.96 5.86 -25.30
CA PRO A 62 -28.13 5.20 -26.31
C PRO A 62 -28.67 5.29 -27.74
N HIS A 63 -29.94 5.67 -27.92
CA HIS A 63 -30.57 5.86 -29.22
C HIS A 63 -30.30 7.24 -29.83
N VAL A 64 -29.80 8.22 -29.04
CA VAL A 64 -29.53 9.56 -29.53
C VAL A 64 -28.17 9.59 -30.23
N VAL A 65 -28.20 9.57 -31.57
CA VAL A 65 -27.00 9.54 -32.44
C VAL A 65 -26.00 10.66 -32.11
N GLN A 66 -26.50 11.84 -31.74
CA GLN A 66 -25.66 12.98 -31.44
C GLN A 66 -24.79 12.81 -30.19
N TYR A 67 -25.27 12.10 -29.16
CA TYR A 67 -24.44 11.84 -27.98
C TYR A 67 -23.29 10.89 -28.32
N LYS A 68 -23.53 9.94 -29.22
CA LYS A 68 -22.48 9.06 -29.76
C LYS A 68 -21.44 9.86 -30.53
N SER A 69 -21.88 10.71 -31.46
CA SER A 69 -21.00 11.61 -32.21
C SER A 69 -20.21 12.53 -31.30
N SER A 70 -20.82 13.03 -30.23
CA SER A 70 -20.14 13.92 -29.28
C SER A 70 -19.04 13.20 -28.52
N LEU A 71 -19.32 11.99 -28.01
CA LEU A 71 -18.31 11.19 -27.33
C LEU A 71 -17.18 10.78 -28.28
N ASP A 72 -17.49 10.41 -29.52
CA ASP A 72 -16.49 10.07 -30.54
C ASP A 72 -15.55 11.25 -30.83
N GLN A 73 -16.10 12.46 -31.00
CA GLN A 73 -15.29 13.68 -31.18
C GLN A 73 -14.37 13.97 -29.99
N VAL A 74 -14.85 13.78 -28.76
CA VAL A 74 -14.01 13.95 -27.55
C VAL A 74 -12.90 12.89 -27.51
N CYS A 75 -13.21 11.64 -27.82
CA CYS A 75 -12.23 10.55 -27.89
C CYS A 75 -11.16 10.78 -28.97
N GLU A 76 -11.56 11.21 -30.17
CA GLU A 76 -10.66 11.58 -31.27
C GLU A 76 -9.74 12.74 -30.88
N PHE A 77 -10.29 13.76 -30.22
CA PHE A 77 -9.50 14.89 -29.75
C PHE A 77 -8.44 14.49 -28.72
N ILE A 78 -8.82 13.67 -27.73
CA ILE A 78 -7.90 13.16 -26.71
C ILE A 78 -6.81 12.30 -27.36
N THR A 79 -7.19 11.44 -28.28
CA THR A 79 -6.29 10.53 -29.00
C THR A 79 -5.31 11.31 -29.87
N GLY A 80 -5.80 12.26 -30.68
CA GLY A 80 -4.97 13.10 -31.55
C GLY A 80 -3.98 13.97 -30.77
N ALA A 81 -4.41 14.55 -29.64
CA ALA A 81 -3.50 15.27 -28.77
C ALA A 81 -2.40 14.34 -28.22
N ASN A 82 -2.74 13.16 -27.71
CA ASN A 82 -1.73 12.21 -27.22
C ASN A 82 -0.77 11.73 -28.33
N GLU A 83 -1.26 11.56 -29.56
CA GLU A 83 -0.42 11.30 -30.74
C GLU A 83 0.56 12.44 -30.99
N ASP A 84 0.10 13.69 -30.91
CA ASP A 84 0.97 14.87 -31.06
C ASP A 84 2.02 14.94 -29.95
N ALA A 85 1.65 14.68 -28.69
CA ALA A 85 2.61 14.57 -27.60
C ALA A 85 3.65 13.47 -27.86
N HIS A 86 3.20 12.31 -28.34
CA HIS A 86 4.10 11.19 -28.65
C HIS A 86 5.07 11.55 -29.79
N ARG A 87 4.58 12.19 -30.86
CA ARG A 87 5.41 12.71 -31.97
C ARG A 87 6.39 13.78 -31.49
N MET A 88 5.96 14.68 -30.61
CA MET A 88 6.82 15.72 -30.03
C MET A 88 7.89 15.13 -29.11
N LYS A 89 7.55 14.11 -28.30
CA LYS A 89 8.51 13.42 -27.43
C LYS A 89 9.67 12.81 -28.22
N ALA A 90 9.37 12.21 -29.37
CA ALA A 90 10.39 11.67 -30.28
C ALA A 90 11.35 12.75 -30.80
N ARG A 91 10.89 14.01 -30.94
CA ARG A 91 11.69 15.13 -31.46
C ARG A 91 12.41 15.92 -30.37
N TYR A 92 11.77 16.17 -29.23
CA TYR A 92 12.20 17.18 -28.25
C TYR A 92 12.53 16.62 -26.85
N ARG A 93 12.48 15.29 -26.65
CA ARG A 93 12.64 14.65 -25.33
C ARG A 93 11.69 15.23 -24.26
N SER A 94 10.54 15.74 -24.67
CA SER A 94 9.54 16.31 -23.75
C SER A 94 8.93 15.23 -22.85
N THR A 95 8.50 15.65 -21.66
CA THR A 95 8.08 14.76 -20.59
C THR A 95 6.57 14.54 -20.61
N GLY A 96 6.10 13.60 -21.43
CA GLY A 96 4.84 12.88 -21.18
C GLY A 96 3.73 13.07 -22.22
N SER A 97 2.63 12.35 -22.00
CA SER A 97 1.36 12.50 -22.71
C SER A 97 0.67 13.78 -22.25
N PHE A 98 -0.25 14.31 -23.07
CA PHE A 98 -1.08 15.42 -22.60
C PHE A 98 -2.11 14.95 -21.58
N TYR A 99 -2.68 13.76 -21.80
CA TYR A 99 -3.73 13.22 -20.94
C TYR A 99 -3.25 12.04 -20.10
N PRO A 100 -3.57 12.02 -18.80
CA PRO A 100 -3.16 10.96 -17.89
C PRO A 100 -3.85 9.62 -18.22
N ASN A 101 -3.29 8.53 -17.67
CA ASN A 101 -3.74 7.18 -17.98
C ASN A 101 -5.20 6.90 -17.61
N ASP A 102 -5.75 7.54 -16.58
CA ASP A 102 -7.16 7.40 -16.20
C ASP A 102 -8.11 7.95 -17.27
N VAL A 103 -7.72 9.02 -17.96
CA VAL A 103 -8.46 9.54 -19.12
C VAL A 103 -8.31 8.58 -20.30
N VAL A 104 -7.11 8.04 -20.54
CA VAL A 104 -6.87 7.04 -21.61
C VAL A 104 -7.73 5.79 -21.42
N VAL A 105 -7.82 5.26 -20.19
CA VAL A 105 -8.69 4.12 -19.87
C VAL A 105 -10.14 4.41 -20.24
N LYS A 106 -10.65 5.60 -19.90
CA LYS A 106 -12.03 5.99 -20.24
C LYS A 106 -12.26 6.11 -21.74
N VAL A 107 -11.27 6.53 -22.52
CA VAL A 107 -11.35 6.52 -23.99
C VAL A 107 -11.45 5.09 -24.52
N ILE A 108 -10.66 4.15 -23.98
CA ILE A 108 -10.75 2.72 -24.32
C ILE A 108 -12.13 2.16 -23.96
N GLU A 109 -12.63 2.42 -22.75
CA GLU A 109 -13.97 2.00 -22.30
C GLU A 109 -15.08 2.58 -23.17
N SER A 110 -14.97 3.85 -23.55
CA SER A 110 -15.96 4.53 -24.41
C SER A 110 -16.04 3.91 -25.80
N SER A 111 -14.92 3.40 -26.30
CA SER A 111 -14.84 2.77 -27.61
C SER A 111 -15.64 1.47 -27.69
N ILE A 112 -15.84 0.79 -26.56
CA ILE A 112 -16.73 -0.38 -26.44
C ILE A 112 -18.18 0.02 -26.73
N LEU A 113 -18.62 1.19 -26.23
CA LEU A 113 -20.01 1.66 -26.37
C LEU A 113 -20.43 1.87 -27.83
N PHE A 114 -19.49 2.13 -28.73
CA PHE A 114 -19.76 2.36 -30.16
C PHE A 114 -19.15 1.33 -31.09
N ARG A 115 -18.46 0.32 -30.57
CA ARG A 115 -17.69 -0.65 -31.37
C ARG A 115 -16.68 0.04 -32.31
N ASN A 116 -16.16 1.21 -31.93
CA ASN A 116 -15.10 1.90 -32.68
C ASN A 116 -13.73 1.35 -32.25
N VAL A 117 -13.16 0.45 -33.05
CA VAL A 117 -11.91 -0.24 -32.71
C VAL A 117 -10.66 0.59 -33.04
N ALA A 118 -10.77 1.59 -33.91
CA ALA A 118 -9.62 2.39 -34.35
C ALA A 118 -9.04 3.25 -33.22
N ASN A 119 -9.90 3.82 -32.38
CA ASN A 119 -9.50 4.73 -31.30
C ASN A 119 -8.71 4.07 -30.16
N PRO A 120 -9.12 2.89 -29.64
CA PRO A 120 -8.35 2.15 -28.65
C PRO A 120 -6.92 1.85 -29.08
N GLN A 121 -6.73 1.41 -30.32
CA GLN A 121 -5.40 1.07 -30.83
C GLN A 121 -4.48 2.30 -30.81
N ARG A 122 -4.96 3.43 -31.34
CA ARG A 122 -4.21 4.69 -31.41
C ARG A 122 -3.89 5.23 -30.02
N VAL A 123 -4.87 5.28 -29.12
CA VAL A 123 -4.68 5.86 -27.78
C VAL A 123 -3.72 5.02 -26.92
N VAL A 124 -3.75 3.69 -27.06
CA VAL A 124 -2.84 2.78 -26.35
C VAL A 124 -1.39 2.96 -26.82
N LEU A 125 -1.18 3.08 -28.13
CA LEU A 125 0.14 3.32 -28.72
C LEU A 125 0.72 4.65 -28.25
N CYS A 126 -0.11 5.67 -28.07
CA CYS A 126 0.35 7.01 -27.68
C CYS A 126 0.34 7.29 -26.17
N ALA A 127 -0.12 6.35 -25.36
CA ALA A 127 -0.01 6.46 -23.91
C ALA A 127 1.47 6.60 -23.49
N SER A 128 1.79 7.61 -22.68
CA SER A 128 3.19 7.94 -22.37
C SER A 128 3.83 7.04 -21.32
N GLY A 129 3.06 6.19 -20.66
CA GLY A 129 3.49 5.39 -19.53
C GLY A 129 2.95 3.97 -19.54
N LYS A 130 3.18 3.30 -18.42
CA LYS A 130 2.64 1.98 -18.07
C LYS A 130 1.12 2.10 -17.90
N LEU A 131 0.35 1.41 -18.73
CA LEU A 131 -1.11 1.42 -18.60
C LEU A 131 -1.51 0.65 -17.33
N PRO A 132 -2.59 1.04 -16.63
CA PRO A 132 -3.09 0.29 -15.48
C PRO A 132 -3.76 -1.01 -15.93
N ILE A 133 -3.94 -1.95 -15.00
CA ILE A 133 -4.62 -3.24 -15.25
C ILE A 133 -6.04 -3.03 -15.81
N SER A 134 -6.78 -2.03 -15.33
CA SER A 134 -8.12 -1.70 -15.83
C SER A 134 -8.17 -1.34 -17.33
N ALA A 135 -7.07 -0.83 -17.89
CA ALA A 135 -6.98 -0.62 -19.34
C ALA A 135 -7.06 -1.95 -20.10
N PHE A 136 -6.41 -2.99 -19.58
CA PHE A 136 -6.41 -4.32 -20.18
C PHE A 136 -7.74 -5.03 -20.01
N GLU A 137 -8.44 -4.85 -18.89
CA GLU A 137 -9.83 -5.34 -18.71
C GLU A 137 -10.77 -4.74 -19.78
N ALA A 138 -10.68 -3.42 -20.00
CA ALA A 138 -11.45 -2.73 -21.03
C ALA A 138 -11.09 -3.24 -22.45
N MET A 139 -9.80 -3.43 -22.73
CA MET A 139 -9.35 -4.02 -24.00
C MET A 139 -9.80 -5.49 -24.16
N GLY A 140 -9.93 -6.25 -23.09
CA GLY A 140 -10.44 -7.62 -23.11
C GLY A 140 -11.89 -7.68 -23.58
N THR A 141 -12.70 -6.72 -23.14
CA THR A 141 -14.07 -6.55 -23.63
C THR A 141 -14.09 -6.22 -25.14
N LEU A 142 -13.10 -5.44 -25.62
CA LEU A 142 -12.96 -5.14 -27.05
C LEU A 142 -12.58 -6.37 -27.89
N LEU A 143 -11.83 -7.32 -27.35
CA LEU A 143 -11.50 -8.58 -28.06
C LEU A 143 -12.75 -9.40 -28.41
N GLY A 144 -13.84 -9.26 -27.65
CA GLY A 144 -15.11 -9.91 -27.96
C GLY A 144 -15.86 -9.29 -29.15
N VAL A 145 -15.50 -8.07 -29.58
CA VAL A 145 -16.19 -7.34 -30.67
C VAL A 145 -15.29 -7.00 -31.86
N ALA A 146 -13.97 -7.12 -31.71
CA ALA A 146 -12.97 -6.70 -32.71
C ALA A 146 -12.01 -7.84 -33.08
N PRO A 147 -11.55 -7.92 -34.34
CA PRO A 147 -10.49 -8.83 -34.72
C PRO A 147 -9.20 -8.56 -33.94
N PHE A 148 -8.62 -9.60 -33.33
CA PHE A 148 -7.40 -9.50 -32.53
C PHE A 148 -6.23 -8.82 -33.27
N ALA A 149 -6.08 -9.09 -34.58
CA ALA A 149 -5.01 -8.52 -35.41
C ALA A 149 -4.98 -6.98 -35.39
N MET A 150 -6.11 -6.31 -35.14
CA MET A 150 -6.16 -4.85 -35.00
C MET A 150 -5.55 -4.37 -33.68
N LEU A 151 -5.67 -5.16 -32.60
CA LEU A 151 -5.22 -4.78 -31.26
C LEU A 151 -3.83 -5.32 -30.93
N GLU A 152 -3.37 -6.37 -31.60
CA GLU A 152 -2.11 -7.07 -31.33
C GLU A 152 -0.91 -6.12 -31.21
N TYR A 153 -0.73 -5.23 -32.18
CA TYR A 153 0.41 -4.28 -32.18
C TYR A 153 0.36 -3.32 -30.99
N ALA A 154 -0.82 -2.77 -30.68
CA ALA A 154 -1.00 -1.86 -29.56
C ALA A 154 -0.81 -2.56 -28.21
N LEU A 155 -1.38 -3.76 -28.04
CA LEU A 155 -1.24 -4.58 -26.84
C LEU A 155 0.21 -4.99 -26.60
N THR A 156 0.92 -5.40 -27.66
CA THR A 156 2.35 -5.75 -27.58
C THR A 156 3.17 -4.55 -27.14
N GLY A 157 2.94 -3.38 -27.76
CA GLY A 157 3.62 -2.13 -27.38
C GLY A 157 3.31 -1.68 -25.95
N ALA A 158 2.08 -1.88 -25.48
CA ALA A 158 1.69 -1.57 -24.11
C ALA A 158 2.38 -2.50 -23.10
N LEU A 159 2.35 -3.81 -23.31
CA LEU A 159 2.97 -4.80 -22.43
C LEU A 159 4.49 -4.69 -22.39
N ALA A 160 5.13 -4.31 -23.50
CA ALA A 160 6.58 -4.10 -23.55
C ALA A 160 7.06 -2.97 -22.60
N ARG A 161 6.17 -2.05 -22.19
CA ARG A 161 6.49 -0.99 -21.20
C ARG A 161 6.55 -1.51 -19.77
N HIS A 162 6.08 -2.74 -19.53
CA HIS A 162 6.15 -3.41 -18.24
C HIS A 162 7.40 -4.29 -18.19
N SER A 163 8.20 -4.11 -17.14
CA SER A 163 9.52 -4.74 -17.01
C SER A 163 9.49 -6.10 -16.33
N THR A 164 8.48 -6.35 -15.49
CA THR A 164 8.35 -7.60 -14.73
C THR A 164 7.44 -8.58 -15.45
N LEU A 165 7.71 -9.88 -15.28
CA LEU A 165 6.84 -10.93 -15.80
C LEU A 165 5.49 -10.87 -15.10
N TYR A 166 5.47 -10.66 -13.79
CA TYR A 166 4.25 -10.53 -13.00
C TYR A 166 3.30 -9.48 -13.57
N ALA A 167 3.78 -8.28 -13.86
CA ALA A 167 2.93 -7.23 -14.42
C ALA A 167 2.35 -7.64 -15.78
N LYS A 168 3.16 -8.26 -16.65
CA LYS A 168 2.69 -8.75 -17.95
C LYS A 168 1.65 -9.86 -17.81
N ALA A 169 1.88 -10.83 -16.92
CA ALA A 169 0.97 -11.94 -16.65
C ALA A 169 -0.37 -11.44 -16.09
N ARG A 170 -0.36 -10.54 -15.09
CA ARG A 170 -1.58 -9.95 -14.51
C ARG A 170 -2.36 -9.10 -15.52
N MET A 171 -1.68 -8.40 -16.43
CA MET A 171 -2.33 -7.64 -17.49
C MET A 171 -2.99 -8.53 -18.53
N LEU A 172 -2.32 -9.62 -18.90
CA LEU A 172 -2.94 -10.62 -19.76
C LEU A 172 -4.10 -11.32 -19.05
N ASP A 173 -4.01 -11.57 -17.75
CA ASP A 173 -5.09 -12.17 -16.95
C ASP A 173 -6.34 -11.28 -17.00
N ALA A 174 -6.16 -9.99 -16.71
CA ALA A 174 -7.19 -8.98 -16.88
C ALA A 174 -7.74 -8.89 -18.32
N LEU A 175 -6.87 -8.97 -19.33
CA LEU A 175 -7.27 -8.97 -20.75
C LEU A 175 -8.18 -10.16 -21.09
N PHE A 176 -8.01 -11.30 -20.42
CA PHE A 176 -8.83 -12.50 -20.60
C PHE A 176 -9.91 -12.66 -19.51
N GLY A 177 -10.31 -11.58 -18.84
CA GLY A 177 -11.42 -11.61 -17.87
C GLY A 177 -11.08 -12.28 -16.54
N GLY A 178 -9.80 -12.33 -16.17
CA GLY A 178 -9.31 -12.92 -14.92
C GLY A 178 -9.12 -14.43 -14.98
N ASP A 179 -9.18 -15.05 -16.16
CA ASP A 179 -8.81 -16.44 -16.35
C ASP A 179 -7.96 -16.63 -17.60
N LEU A 180 -6.65 -16.54 -17.41
CA LEU A 180 -5.67 -16.82 -18.46
C LEU A 180 -5.82 -18.21 -19.10
N ARG A 181 -6.47 -19.18 -18.44
CA ARG A 181 -6.62 -20.57 -18.94
C ARG A 181 -7.72 -20.71 -19.97
N ASN A 182 -8.81 -19.98 -19.81
CA ASN A 182 -10.00 -20.11 -20.65
C ASN A 182 -9.92 -19.26 -21.92
N ARG A 183 -8.78 -19.34 -22.62
CA ARG A 183 -8.49 -18.55 -23.82
C ARG A 183 -8.44 -19.44 -25.05
N SER A 184 -8.87 -18.91 -26.18
CA SER A 184 -8.82 -19.60 -27.48
C SER A 184 -8.47 -18.63 -28.61
N GLY A 185 -8.05 -19.18 -29.74
CA GLY A 185 -7.75 -18.41 -30.95
C GLY A 185 -6.40 -17.67 -30.94
N ALA A 186 -6.26 -16.70 -31.85
CA ALA A 186 -5.00 -16.00 -32.12
C ALA A 186 -4.46 -15.21 -30.93
N ALA A 187 -5.34 -14.59 -30.13
CA ALA A 187 -4.95 -13.83 -28.95
C ALA A 187 -4.29 -14.73 -27.89
N ALA A 188 -4.76 -15.97 -27.74
CA ALA A 188 -4.17 -16.93 -26.81
C ALA A 188 -2.75 -17.32 -27.21
N GLY A 189 -2.54 -17.68 -28.48
CA GLY A 189 -1.21 -18.04 -28.99
C GLY A 189 -0.23 -16.86 -29.00
N TRP A 190 -0.73 -15.62 -29.15
CA TRP A 190 0.09 -14.42 -28.99
C TRP A 190 0.50 -14.20 -27.53
N ALA A 191 -0.45 -14.29 -26.59
CA ALA A 191 -0.18 -14.12 -25.17
C ALA A 191 0.83 -15.15 -24.66
N GLU A 192 0.72 -16.39 -25.14
CA GLU A 192 1.71 -17.45 -24.93
C GLU A 192 3.10 -17.03 -25.37
N LYS A 193 3.29 -16.71 -26.65
CA LYS A 193 4.58 -16.29 -27.19
C LYS A 193 5.16 -15.11 -26.42
N LEU A 194 4.32 -14.15 -26.02
CA LEU A 194 4.74 -12.98 -25.27
C LEU A 194 5.24 -13.36 -23.86
N LEU A 195 4.52 -14.22 -23.14
CA LEU A 195 4.94 -14.69 -21.81
C LEU A 195 6.20 -15.55 -21.89
N LEU A 196 6.30 -16.42 -22.89
CA LEU A 196 7.51 -17.22 -23.12
C LEU A 196 8.73 -16.36 -23.42
N GLN A 197 8.56 -15.34 -24.25
CA GLN A 197 9.62 -14.37 -24.52
C GLN A 197 9.98 -13.58 -23.27
N ALA A 198 8.98 -13.12 -22.51
CA ALA A 198 9.19 -12.39 -21.28
C ALA A 198 9.97 -13.23 -20.25
N THR A 199 9.67 -14.53 -20.12
CA THR A 199 10.40 -15.46 -19.24
C THR A 199 11.88 -15.60 -19.64
N LYS A 200 12.17 -15.61 -20.94
CA LYS A 200 13.57 -15.68 -21.44
C LYS A 200 14.34 -14.38 -21.25
N GLU A 201 13.64 -13.25 -21.17
CA GLU A 201 14.24 -11.92 -21.04
C GLU A 201 14.43 -11.46 -19.59
N ILE A 202 14.03 -12.27 -18.60
CA ILE A 202 14.16 -11.92 -17.18
C ILE A 202 15.64 -11.82 -16.80
N LYS A 203 16.10 -10.58 -16.59
CA LYS A 203 17.46 -10.29 -16.11
C LYS A 203 17.55 -10.27 -14.58
N GLN A 204 16.47 -9.83 -13.93
CA GLN A 204 16.33 -9.73 -12.49
C GLN A 204 14.91 -10.16 -12.15
N VAL A 205 14.77 -11.17 -11.29
CA VAL A 205 13.46 -11.58 -10.78
C VAL A 205 13.05 -10.71 -9.60
N THR A 206 11.75 -10.50 -9.47
CA THR A 206 11.11 -9.97 -8.27
C THR A 206 10.40 -11.09 -7.53
N GLU A 207 9.95 -10.84 -6.29
CA GLU A 207 9.14 -11.81 -5.54
C GLU A 207 7.92 -12.27 -6.34
N ASP A 208 7.16 -11.32 -6.89
CA ASP A 208 5.90 -11.61 -7.56
C ASP A 208 6.11 -12.33 -8.91
N ASP A 209 7.32 -12.25 -9.51
CA ASP A 209 7.64 -13.03 -10.73
C ASP A 209 7.66 -14.54 -10.47
N GLY A 210 7.88 -14.98 -9.22
CA GLY A 210 7.81 -16.38 -8.84
C GLY A 210 6.39 -16.93 -8.94
N GLU A 211 5.42 -16.22 -8.35
CA GLU A 211 3.98 -16.52 -8.44
C GLU A 211 3.56 -16.54 -9.92
N ALA A 212 3.97 -15.52 -10.69
CA ALA A 212 3.64 -15.43 -12.11
C ALA A 212 4.20 -16.58 -12.96
N LEU A 213 5.42 -17.06 -12.70
CA LEU A 213 5.99 -18.21 -13.42
C LEU A 213 5.24 -19.50 -13.13
N ALA A 214 4.85 -19.72 -11.88
CA ALA A 214 4.02 -20.87 -11.52
C ALA A 214 2.65 -20.79 -12.21
N ASP A 215 1.99 -19.63 -12.15
CA ASP A 215 0.73 -19.40 -12.86
C ASP A 215 0.88 -19.63 -14.36
N VAL A 216 1.94 -19.13 -14.98
CA VAL A 216 2.26 -19.37 -16.40
C VAL A 216 2.37 -20.86 -16.69
N ALA A 217 3.13 -21.62 -15.88
CA ALA A 217 3.25 -23.07 -16.05
C ALA A 217 1.89 -23.77 -15.98
N ILE A 218 1.11 -23.45 -14.95
CA ILE A 218 -0.22 -24.01 -14.70
C ILE A 218 -1.19 -23.64 -15.82
N CYS A 219 -1.11 -22.42 -16.33
CA CYS A 219 -2.02 -21.92 -17.35
C CYS A 219 -1.78 -22.56 -18.72
N PHE A 220 -0.54 -22.87 -19.06
CA PHE A 220 -0.22 -23.54 -20.32
C PHE A 220 -0.39 -25.06 -20.24
N ASN A 221 -0.24 -25.65 -19.05
CA ASN A 221 -0.31 -27.10 -18.83
C ASN A 221 0.54 -27.89 -19.84
N ASP A 222 1.75 -27.39 -20.11
CA ASP A 222 2.71 -27.99 -21.05
C ASP A 222 3.96 -28.39 -20.26
N GLU A 223 4.14 -29.70 -20.07
CA GLU A 223 5.28 -30.27 -19.35
C GLU A 223 6.61 -30.01 -20.05
N GLU A 224 6.63 -29.92 -21.38
CA GLU A 224 7.85 -29.63 -22.12
C GLU A 224 8.27 -28.18 -21.91
N LEU A 225 7.30 -27.27 -21.94
CA LEU A 225 7.54 -25.87 -21.62
C LEU A 225 8.03 -25.69 -20.18
N LEU A 226 7.37 -26.35 -19.23
CA LEU A 226 7.75 -26.37 -17.83
C LEU A 226 9.22 -26.80 -17.69
N ARG A 227 9.59 -27.91 -18.33
CA ARG A 227 10.94 -28.49 -18.28
C ARG A 227 12.00 -27.66 -18.98
N THR A 228 11.71 -27.08 -20.14
CA THR A 228 12.73 -26.47 -21.01
C THR A 228 12.89 -24.96 -20.84
N VAL A 229 11.87 -24.27 -20.31
CA VAL A 229 11.89 -22.80 -20.17
C VAL A 229 11.69 -22.38 -18.73
N ILE A 230 10.65 -22.87 -18.06
CA ILE A 230 10.25 -22.35 -16.75
C ILE A 230 11.22 -22.84 -15.66
N MET A 231 11.43 -24.15 -15.55
CA MET A 231 12.30 -24.73 -14.54
C MET A 231 13.74 -24.23 -14.61
N PRO A 232 14.40 -24.13 -15.79
CA PRO A 232 15.73 -23.52 -15.88
C PRO A 232 15.79 -22.10 -15.30
N THR A 233 14.77 -21.27 -15.59
CA THR A 233 14.68 -19.91 -15.04
C THR A 233 14.46 -19.92 -13.52
N VAL A 234 13.60 -20.80 -13.01
CA VAL A 234 13.34 -20.92 -11.57
C VAL A 234 14.60 -21.38 -10.85
N MET A 235 15.24 -22.45 -11.33
CA MET A 235 16.46 -23.03 -10.76
C MET A 235 17.64 -22.06 -10.77
N ALA A 236 17.76 -21.21 -11.80
CA ALA A 236 18.79 -20.16 -11.84
C ALA A 236 18.59 -19.06 -10.77
N ASN A 237 17.39 -18.97 -10.19
CA ASN A 237 17.01 -17.91 -9.25
C ASN A 237 16.54 -18.43 -7.88
N THR A 238 16.75 -19.71 -7.54
CA THR A 238 16.34 -20.29 -6.24
C THR A 238 17.03 -19.64 -5.04
N SER A 239 18.20 -19.03 -5.23
CA SER A 239 18.90 -18.26 -4.20
C SER A 239 18.15 -16.97 -3.83
N GLN A 240 17.24 -16.49 -4.67
CA GLN A 240 16.33 -15.39 -4.35
C GLN A 240 15.10 -15.94 -3.63
N THR A 241 15.23 -16.11 -2.31
CA THR A 241 14.25 -16.82 -1.48
C THR A 241 12.81 -16.37 -1.69
N LEU A 242 12.54 -15.05 -1.77
CA LEU A 242 11.17 -14.56 -1.92
C LEU A 242 10.54 -14.95 -3.27
N PHE A 243 11.32 -14.91 -4.34
CA PHE A 243 10.90 -15.40 -5.65
C PHE A 243 10.57 -16.90 -5.60
N ALA A 244 11.46 -17.72 -5.02
CA ALA A 244 11.25 -19.16 -4.91
C ALA A 244 10.05 -19.53 -4.01
N VAL A 245 9.86 -18.79 -2.89
CA VAL A 245 8.69 -18.94 -2.01
C VAL A 245 7.40 -18.59 -2.76
N GLY A 246 7.38 -17.50 -3.53
CA GLY A 246 6.24 -17.13 -4.37
C GLY A 246 5.90 -18.20 -5.41
N PHE A 247 6.92 -18.76 -6.07
CA PHE A 247 6.75 -19.88 -7.00
C PHE A 247 6.17 -21.12 -6.33
N LEU A 248 6.79 -21.59 -5.23
CA LEU A 248 6.37 -22.80 -4.52
C LEU A 248 4.99 -22.66 -3.88
N PHE A 249 4.64 -21.48 -3.36
CA PHE A 249 3.30 -21.20 -2.85
C PHE A 249 2.26 -21.37 -3.95
N CYS A 250 2.46 -20.69 -5.09
CA CYS A 250 1.51 -20.72 -6.19
C CYS A 250 1.42 -22.12 -6.83
N TRP A 251 2.57 -22.76 -7.05
CA TRP A 251 2.66 -24.14 -7.53
C TRP A 251 1.91 -25.09 -6.61
N GLY A 252 2.22 -25.05 -5.31
CA GLY A 252 1.60 -25.88 -4.28
C GLY A 252 0.09 -25.72 -4.15
N HIS A 253 -0.42 -24.52 -4.43
CA HIS A 253 -1.85 -24.23 -4.33
C HIS A 253 -2.64 -24.70 -5.56
N ASN A 254 -2.07 -24.56 -6.76
CA ASN A 254 -2.80 -24.63 -8.02
C ASN A 254 -2.39 -25.79 -8.94
N ALA A 255 -1.14 -26.26 -8.86
CA ALA A 255 -0.59 -27.21 -9.85
C ALA A 255 -1.11 -28.65 -9.67
N GLU A 256 -1.46 -29.06 -8.46
CA GLU A 256 -1.97 -30.42 -8.17
C GLU A 256 -3.24 -30.76 -8.96
N ALA A 257 -4.08 -29.76 -9.24
CA ALA A 257 -5.32 -29.95 -9.99
C ALA A 257 -5.10 -30.07 -11.52
N VAL A 258 -3.90 -29.72 -12.01
CA VAL A 258 -3.60 -29.56 -13.44
C VAL A 258 -2.56 -30.57 -13.91
N PHE A 259 -1.50 -30.76 -13.13
CA PHE A 259 -0.41 -31.68 -13.44
C PHE A 259 -0.55 -33.02 -12.72
N GLN A 260 0.12 -34.04 -13.26
CA GLN A 260 0.21 -35.33 -12.58
C GLN A 260 0.99 -35.20 -11.27
N GLN A 261 0.60 -36.01 -10.27
CA GLN A 261 1.20 -35.98 -8.93
C GLN A 261 2.74 -36.12 -8.96
N HIS A 262 3.28 -36.95 -9.85
CA HIS A 262 4.72 -37.15 -9.97
C HIS A 262 5.44 -35.89 -10.50
N THR A 263 4.86 -35.18 -11.47
CA THR A 263 5.36 -33.90 -12.00
C THR A 263 5.31 -32.83 -10.91
N PHE A 264 4.21 -32.78 -10.15
CA PHE A 264 4.04 -31.86 -9.03
C PHE A 264 5.16 -31.99 -8.00
N HIS A 265 5.39 -33.21 -7.47
CA HIS A 265 6.42 -33.47 -6.48
C HIS A 265 7.83 -33.24 -7.04
N SER A 266 8.10 -33.69 -8.27
CA SER A 266 9.40 -33.49 -8.92
C SER A 266 9.79 -32.02 -9.03
N VAL A 267 8.85 -31.15 -9.42
CA VAL A 267 9.09 -29.70 -9.46
C VAL A 267 9.28 -29.13 -8.06
N PHE A 268 8.42 -29.52 -7.12
CA PHE A 268 8.50 -29.05 -5.75
C PHE A 268 9.88 -29.36 -5.15
N ASP A 269 10.33 -30.60 -5.23
CA ASP A 269 11.61 -31.06 -4.65
C ASP A 269 12.82 -30.37 -5.26
N GLN A 270 12.80 -30.15 -6.59
CA GLN A 270 13.86 -29.46 -7.31
C GLN A 270 14.04 -28.02 -6.83
N VAL A 271 12.95 -27.31 -6.55
CA VAL A 271 13.01 -25.89 -6.11
C VAL A 271 13.21 -25.78 -4.59
N TRP A 272 12.62 -26.70 -3.84
CA TRP A 272 12.59 -26.69 -2.37
C TRP A 272 13.98 -26.73 -1.75
N SER A 273 14.78 -27.72 -2.12
CA SER A 273 16.09 -27.95 -1.49
C SER A 273 17.07 -26.79 -1.71
N PRO A 274 17.25 -26.27 -2.95
CA PRO A 274 18.10 -25.11 -3.19
C PRO A 274 17.58 -23.83 -2.50
N MET A 275 16.26 -23.60 -2.49
CA MET A 275 15.69 -22.45 -1.79
C MET A 275 16.03 -22.48 -0.29
N LEU A 276 15.87 -23.63 0.36
CA LEU A 276 16.20 -23.76 1.79
C LEU A 276 17.70 -23.59 2.07
N ALA A 277 18.55 -24.06 1.15
CA ALA A 277 20.00 -23.98 1.29
C ALA A 277 20.48 -22.52 1.43
N ASP A 278 19.81 -21.57 0.80
CA ASP A 278 20.13 -20.14 0.80
C ASP A 278 19.04 -19.25 1.42
N PHE A 279 18.14 -19.81 2.23
CA PHE A 279 16.96 -19.10 2.74
C PHE A 279 17.29 -17.79 3.47
N GLN A 280 16.90 -16.65 2.89
CA GLN A 280 17.04 -15.29 3.43
C GLN A 280 15.90 -14.37 2.94
N ILE A 281 15.12 -13.81 3.86
CA ILE A 281 14.06 -12.84 3.50
C ILE A 281 14.65 -11.48 3.08
N VAL A 282 15.74 -11.06 3.74
CA VAL A 282 16.38 -9.79 3.43
C VAL A 282 17.63 -10.09 2.60
N PRO A 283 17.62 -9.81 1.28
CA PRO A 283 18.79 -10.03 0.45
C PRO A 283 19.99 -9.23 0.95
N LYS A 284 21.18 -9.83 0.90
CA LYS A 284 22.47 -9.17 1.17
C LYS A 284 23.19 -8.92 -0.16
N PRO A 285 23.56 -7.66 -0.50
CA PRO A 285 23.26 -6.40 0.20
C PRO A 285 21.80 -5.97 0.02
N PRO A 286 21.23 -5.22 0.99
CA PRO A 286 19.85 -4.76 0.89
C PRO A 286 19.70 -3.86 -0.34
N PRO A 287 18.83 -4.19 -1.30
CA PRO A 287 18.56 -3.31 -2.41
C PRO A 287 18.03 -1.96 -1.86
N PRO A 288 18.40 -0.84 -2.48
CA PRO A 288 17.99 0.47 -2.01
C PRO A 288 16.46 0.55 -1.97
N ALA A 289 15.92 0.64 -0.74
CA ALA A 289 14.52 0.87 -0.44
C ALA A 289 13.51 -0.12 -1.06
N VAL A 290 13.84 -1.41 -1.20
CA VAL A 290 12.78 -2.41 -1.39
C VAL A 290 12.05 -2.55 -0.07
N ALA A 291 10.95 -1.81 0.07
CA ALA A 291 9.97 -2.04 1.12
C ALA A 291 9.48 -3.48 0.93
N LEU A 292 9.74 -4.36 1.91
CA LEU A 292 9.14 -5.68 1.94
C LEU A 292 7.63 -5.50 1.79
N SER A 293 7.06 -6.18 0.81
CA SER A 293 5.68 -6.00 0.39
C SER A 293 4.73 -6.78 1.31
N GLU A 294 3.44 -6.45 1.21
CA GLU A 294 2.39 -7.28 1.79
C GLU A 294 2.37 -8.70 1.17
N SER A 295 2.84 -8.85 -0.07
CA SER A 295 2.97 -10.17 -0.72
C SER A 295 3.96 -11.09 0.01
N THR A 296 5.04 -10.58 0.61
CA THR A 296 6.02 -11.41 1.34
C THR A 296 5.37 -12.22 2.45
N ALA A 297 4.57 -11.57 3.30
CA ALA A 297 3.87 -12.27 4.38
C ALA A 297 2.83 -13.25 3.83
N LYS A 298 2.05 -12.85 2.81
CA LYS A 298 1.06 -13.72 2.14
C LYS A 298 1.71 -14.99 1.61
N ASN A 299 2.83 -14.88 0.90
CA ASN A 299 3.49 -15.98 0.23
C ASN A 299 4.11 -16.98 1.22
N ILE A 300 4.73 -16.49 2.30
CA ILE A 300 5.26 -17.36 3.37
C ILE A 300 4.12 -18.12 4.07
N VAL A 301 3.06 -17.40 4.44
CA VAL A 301 1.87 -18.00 5.07
C VAL A 301 1.26 -19.04 4.15
N GLY A 302 1.06 -18.70 2.87
CA GLY A 302 0.53 -19.58 1.85
C GLY A 302 1.38 -20.84 1.67
N LEU A 303 2.71 -20.72 1.63
CA LEU A 303 3.60 -21.86 1.56
C LEU A 303 3.50 -22.76 2.80
N LEU A 304 3.43 -22.19 4.01
CA LEU A 304 3.22 -22.97 5.24
C LEU A 304 1.87 -23.73 5.22
N PHE A 305 0.82 -23.12 4.68
CA PHE A 305 -0.48 -23.79 4.47
C PHE A 305 -0.38 -24.91 3.44
N VAL A 306 0.33 -24.70 2.33
CA VAL A 306 0.57 -25.75 1.33
C VAL A 306 1.26 -26.95 1.98
N LEU A 307 2.31 -26.74 2.77
CA LEU A 307 3.06 -27.83 3.42
C LEU A 307 2.19 -28.62 4.40
N ASP A 308 1.39 -27.95 5.23
CA ASP A 308 0.45 -28.63 6.15
C ASP A 308 -0.63 -29.39 5.38
N LYS A 309 -1.24 -28.76 4.36
CA LYS A 309 -2.30 -29.38 3.53
C LYS A 309 -1.79 -30.62 2.80
N GLN A 310 -0.57 -30.57 2.27
CA GLN A 310 0.05 -31.68 1.53
C GLN A 310 0.63 -32.77 2.45
N GLY A 311 0.56 -32.59 3.78
CA GLY A 311 1.09 -33.56 4.73
C GLY A 311 2.61 -33.71 4.64
N LEU A 312 3.33 -32.59 4.51
CA LEU A 312 4.79 -32.50 4.35
C LEU A 312 5.45 -31.97 5.64
N PRO A 313 5.49 -32.76 6.74
CA PRO A 313 5.95 -32.29 8.05
C PRO A 313 7.46 -32.04 8.10
N ASP A 314 8.26 -32.78 7.34
CA ASP A 314 9.72 -32.64 7.31
C ASP A 314 10.13 -31.35 6.61
N GLU A 315 9.46 -31.02 5.51
CA GLU A 315 9.58 -29.76 4.79
C GLU A 315 9.11 -28.59 5.67
N LEU A 316 7.95 -28.72 6.31
CA LEU A 316 7.47 -27.71 7.25
C LEU A 316 8.49 -27.46 8.37
N HIS A 317 9.05 -28.52 8.96
CA HIS A 317 10.10 -28.42 9.95
C HIS A 317 11.35 -27.72 9.41
N ALA A 318 11.80 -28.09 8.21
CA ALA A 318 12.99 -27.52 7.58
C ALA A 318 12.82 -26.03 7.27
N LEU A 319 11.63 -25.60 6.82
CA LEU A 319 11.32 -24.20 6.59
C LEU A 319 11.27 -23.41 7.89
N VAL A 320 10.55 -23.89 8.91
CA VAL A 320 10.51 -23.22 10.22
C VAL A 320 11.92 -23.12 10.82
N THR A 321 12.73 -24.16 10.69
CA THR A 321 14.13 -24.16 11.15
C THR A 321 14.96 -23.13 10.39
N SER A 322 14.80 -23.03 9.07
CA SER A 322 15.49 -22.02 8.25
C SER A 322 15.07 -20.60 8.61
N ILE A 323 13.77 -20.36 8.83
CA ILE A 323 13.27 -19.07 9.31
C ILE A 323 13.97 -18.69 10.62
N VAL A 324 13.94 -19.59 11.60
CA VAL A 324 14.48 -19.34 12.95
C VAL A 324 16.00 -19.19 12.95
N ARG A 325 16.74 -20.00 12.20
CA ARG A 325 18.20 -20.02 12.23
C ARG A 325 18.85 -19.01 11.29
N ARG A 326 18.19 -18.65 10.18
CA ARG A 326 18.81 -17.86 9.11
C ARG A 326 18.15 -16.51 8.93
N SER A 327 16.83 -16.41 9.05
CA SER A 327 16.12 -15.18 8.73
C SER A 327 15.79 -14.29 9.93
N LEU A 328 15.51 -14.85 11.10
CA LEU A 328 15.26 -14.07 12.31
C LEU A 328 16.53 -13.45 12.92
N PRO A 329 17.69 -14.15 12.96
CA PRO A 329 18.91 -13.56 13.51
C PRO A 329 19.37 -12.38 12.67
N GLY A 330 19.42 -11.18 13.27
CA GLY A 330 19.78 -9.94 12.56
C GLY A 330 18.65 -9.30 11.76
N ALA A 331 17.42 -9.82 11.83
CA ALA A 331 16.26 -9.14 11.26
C ALA A 331 16.08 -7.76 11.92
N LYS A 332 15.90 -6.72 11.09
CA LYS A 332 15.63 -5.38 11.59
C LYS A 332 14.22 -5.28 12.16
N GLY A 333 14.01 -4.32 13.05
CA GLY A 333 12.72 -4.13 13.71
C GLY A 333 11.55 -3.86 12.77
N ASP A 334 11.78 -3.14 11.67
CA ASP A 334 10.80 -2.89 10.62
C ASP A 334 10.38 -4.18 9.90
N VAL A 335 11.33 -5.06 9.57
CA VAL A 335 11.08 -6.38 8.97
C VAL A 335 10.28 -7.28 9.90
N LEU A 336 10.63 -7.30 11.20
CA LEU A 336 9.90 -8.07 12.20
C LEU A 336 8.43 -7.61 12.28
N LEU A 337 8.21 -6.30 12.25
CA LEU A 337 6.87 -5.72 12.31
C LEU A 337 6.07 -5.90 11.00
N SER A 338 6.67 -5.62 9.85
CA SER A 338 5.94 -5.59 8.57
C SER A 338 5.72 -6.97 7.97
N VAL A 339 6.62 -7.92 8.21
CA VAL A 339 6.55 -9.28 7.66
C VAL A 339 6.19 -10.27 8.76
N TRP A 340 7.06 -10.44 9.76
CA TRP A 340 6.94 -11.58 10.67
C TRP A 340 5.71 -11.52 11.59
N MET A 341 5.39 -10.35 12.13
CA MET A 341 4.16 -10.16 12.92
C MET A 341 2.91 -10.45 12.08
N ARG A 342 2.89 -10.08 10.79
CA ARG A 342 1.78 -10.41 9.90
C ARG A 342 1.70 -11.91 9.63
N VAL A 343 2.85 -12.56 9.39
CA VAL A 343 2.93 -14.01 9.16
C VAL A 343 2.30 -14.76 10.34
N ILE A 344 2.73 -14.49 11.58
CA ILE A 344 2.15 -15.19 12.73
C ILE A 344 0.69 -14.80 12.94
N ASN A 345 0.29 -13.53 12.79
CA ASN A 345 -1.11 -13.15 12.94
C ASN A 345 -2.04 -13.88 11.97
N SER A 346 -1.64 -14.02 10.70
CA SER A 346 -2.41 -14.77 9.69
C SER A 346 -2.43 -16.29 9.95
N LEU A 347 -1.42 -16.84 10.64
CA LEU A 347 -1.35 -18.26 10.99
C LEU A 347 -2.06 -18.61 12.29
N ALA A 348 -2.51 -17.63 13.09
CA ALA A 348 -3.07 -17.87 14.42
C ALA A 348 -4.21 -18.89 14.46
N PRO A 349 -5.22 -18.83 13.57
CA PRO A 349 -6.30 -19.82 13.59
C PRO A 349 -5.79 -21.24 13.34
N LEU A 350 -4.87 -21.42 12.39
CA LEU A 350 -4.30 -22.74 12.07
C LEU A 350 -3.41 -23.25 13.21
N ALA A 351 -2.54 -22.39 13.75
CA ALA A 351 -1.60 -22.76 14.81
C ALA A 351 -2.32 -23.25 16.07
N VAL A 352 -3.44 -22.62 16.44
CA VAL A 352 -4.29 -23.05 17.56
C VAL A 352 -5.01 -24.36 17.24
N LEU A 353 -5.56 -24.50 16.02
CA LEU A 353 -6.23 -25.73 15.60
C LEU A 353 -5.28 -26.95 15.66
N LYS A 354 -4.01 -26.76 15.29
CA LYS A 354 -2.99 -27.81 15.19
C LYS A 354 -2.19 -28.02 16.47
N LEU A 355 -2.55 -27.38 17.58
CA LEU A 355 -1.73 -27.33 18.80
C LEU A 355 -1.37 -28.70 19.38
N HIS A 356 -2.26 -29.68 19.22
CA HIS A 356 -2.14 -31.05 19.74
C HIS A 356 -1.54 -32.03 18.72
N ASP A 357 -1.33 -31.59 17.48
CA ASP A 357 -0.72 -32.41 16.44
C ASP A 357 0.80 -32.36 16.54
N SER A 358 1.50 -33.35 15.96
CA SER A 358 2.96 -33.34 15.85
C SER A 358 3.48 -32.08 15.16
N ILE A 359 2.73 -31.59 14.16
CA ILE A 359 2.99 -30.35 13.42
C ILE A 359 2.82 -29.10 14.31
N GLY A 360 1.96 -29.14 15.32
CA GLY A 360 1.73 -28.05 16.27
C GLY A 360 3.00 -27.58 16.96
N LEU A 361 3.97 -28.48 17.17
CA LEU A 361 5.28 -28.14 17.74
C LEU A 361 6.05 -27.14 16.87
N PHE A 362 5.94 -27.21 15.54
CA PHE A 362 6.62 -26.28 14.64
C PHE A 362 6.00 -24.89 14.70
N TYR A 363 4.67 -24.78 14.79
CA TYR A 363 4.00 -23.49 15.00
C TYR A 363 4.37 -22.89 16.36
N LYS A 364 4.39 -23.68 17.44
CA LYS A 364 4.89 -23.23 18.75
C LYS A 364 6.30 -22.66 18.62
N LEU A 365 7.22 -23.42 18.03
CA LEU A 365 8.61 -23.00 17.86
C LEU A 365 8.73 -21.70 17.06
N LEU A 366 7.95 -21.56 15.98
CA LEU A 366 7.92 -20.37 15.14
C LEU A 366 7.45 -19.13 15.93
N TYR A 367 6.33 -19.24 16.64
CA TYR A 367 5.77 -18.15 17.45
C TYR A 367 6.73 -17.71 18.55
N GLN A 368 7.29 -18.67 19.28
CA GLN A 368 8.21 -18.40 20.38
C GLN A 368 9.44 -17.63 19.88
N HIS A 369 10.03 -18.03 18.75
CA HIS A 369 11.21 -17.36 18.22
C HIS A 369 10.89 -16.01 17.59
N ILE A 370 9.80 -15.87 16.84
CA ILE A 370 9.40 -14.60 16.24
C ILE A 370 9.12 -13.58 17.34
N LEU A 371 8.30 -13.90 18.33
CA LEU A 371 7.90 -12.95 19.37
C LEU A 371 9.06 -12.62 20.31
N ARG A 372 9.90 -13.59 20.71
CA ARG A 372 11.13 -13.30 21.46
C ARG A 372 12.06 -12.38 20.69
N THR A 373 12.28 -12.64 19.40
CA THR A 373 13.15 -11.81 18.56
C THR A 373 12.53 -10.43 18.34
N PHE A 374 11.22 -10.34 18.16
CA PHE A 374 10.50 -9.08 18.05
C PHE A 374 10.69 -8.24 19.31
N VAL A 375 10.41 -8.76 20.50
CA VAL A 375 10.62 -8.01 21.75
C VAL A 375 12.09 -7.61 21.90
N LYS A 376 13.03 -8.55 21.76
CA LYS A 376 14.47 -8.26 21.96
C LYS A 376 15.04 -7.25 20.96
N THR A 377 14.65 -7.32 19.69
CA THR A 377 15.26 -6.53 18.61
C THR A 377 14.48 -5.27 18.26
N TYR A 378 13.14 -5.35 18.21
CA TYR A 378 12.30 -4.17 17.92
C TYR A 378 12.20 -3.25 19.13
N VAL A 379 11.84 -3.78 20.31
CA VAL A 379 11.75 -2.95 21.52
C VAL A 379 13.15 -2.54 21.97
N GLY A 380 14.05 -3.52 22.07
CA GLY A 380 15.41 -3.31 22.56
C GLY A 380 15.44 -3.13 24.07
N LEU A 381 16.64 -3.24 24.65
CA LEU A 381 16.83 -3.07 26.09
C LEU A 381 16.43 -1.66 26.56
N GLN A 382 15.85 -1.59 27.75
CA GLN A 382 15.55 -0.34 28.43
C GLN A 382 16.80 0.55 28.48
N PRO A 383 16.71 1.82 28.03
CA PRO A 383 17.81 2.77 28.15
C PRO A 383 18.21 2.92 29.62
N THR A 384 19.52 2.84 29.89
CA THR A 384 20.02 3.04 31.25
C THR A 384 19.79 4.49 31.69
N PRO A 385 19.29 4.71 32.92
CA PRO A 385 19.16 6.06 33.45
C PRO A 385 20.52 6.76 33.48
N HIS A 386 20.59 8.01 33.02
CA HIS A 386 21.84 8.76 33.04
C HIS A 386 22.27 9.01 34.49
N ARG A 387 23.53 8.75 34.83
CA ARG A 387 24.08 9.00 36.19
C ARG A 387 24.41 10.48 36.47
N GLY A 388 23.75 11.44 35.81
CA GLY A 388 23.87 12.85 36.18
C GLY A 388 23.58 13.88 35.09
N TRP A 389 23.38 15.11 35.54
CA TRP A 389 23.06 16.30 34.75
C TRP A 389 24.28 17.09 34.26
N ALA A 390 25.52 16.59 34.43
CA ALA A 390 26.71 17.35 34.07
C ALA A 390 26.79 17.63 32.55
N ARG A 391 27.31 18.80 32.19
CA ARG A 391 27.51 19.32 30.83
C ARG A 391 28.89 19.96 30.71
N PRO A 392 29.45 20.04 29.48
CA PRO A 392 30.63 20.85 29.23
C PRO A 392 30.44 22.27 29.76
N ARG A 393 31.50 22.83 30.34
CA ARG A 393 31.51 24.23 30.80
C ARG A 393 31.59 25.16 29.59
N LEU A 394 31.06 26.36 29.72
CA LEU A 394 31.29 27.47 28.81
C LEU A 394 32.80 27.80 28.79
N ALA A 395 33.32 28.16 27.61
CA ALA A 395 34.73 28.54 27.45
C ALA A 395 35.10 29.84 28.21
N CYS A 396 34.11 30.69 28.49
CA CYS A 396 34.31 31.95 29.20
C CYS A 396 34.38 31.72 30.73
N GLY A 397 35.39 32.32 31.36
CA GLY A 397 35.62 32.30 32.81
C GLY A 397 35.20 33.58 33.55
N CYS A 398 34.41 34.46 32.93
CA CYS A 398 34.02 35.74 33.54
C CYS A 398 33.13 35.56 34.78
N ARG A 399 32.96 36.63 35.56
CA ARG A 399 32.15 36.63 36.79
C ARG A 399 30.70 36.17 36.55
N ALA A 400 30.10 36.52 35.42
CA ALA A 400 28.74 36.10 35.06
C ALA A 400 28.67 34.62 34.62
N CYS A 401 29.69 34.09 33.94
CA CYS A 401 29.73 32.71 33.46
C CYS A 401 30.07 31.69 34.57
N TRP A 402 30.76 32.10 35.63
CA TRP A 402 31.19 31.18 36.68
C TRP A 402 30.04 30.41 37.36
N PRO A 403 28.93 31.05 37.79
CA PRO A 403 27.80 30.33 38.39
C PRO A 403 27.16 29.35 37.40
N VAL A 404 27.06 29.74 36.13
CA VAL A 404 26.53 28.88 35.07
C VAL A 404 27.46 27.68 34.84
N ASN A 405 28.77 27.86 34.88
CA ASN A 405 29.75 26.78 34.75
C ASN A 405 29.72 25.79 35.91
N LEU A 406 29.46 26.25 37.14
CA LEU A 406 29.21 25.36 38.27
C LEU A 406 27.94 24.54 38.09
N PHE A 407 26.85 25.22 37.72
CA PHE A 407 25.59 24.55 37.41
C PHE A 407 25.76 23.53 36.28
N LEU A 408 26.41 23.88 35.16
CA LEU A 408 26.66 22.97 34.05
C LEU A 408 27.49 21.76 34.52
N ALA A 409 28.50 21.94 35.36
CA ALA A 409 29.28 20.84 35.93
C ALA A 409 28.50 19.98 36.96
N SER A 410 27.40 20.50 37.52
CA SER A 410 26.60 19.79 38.52
C SER A 410 25.95 18.52 37.94
N ILE A 411 26.15 17.40 38.62
CA ILE A 411 25.52 16.11 38.30
C ILE A 411 24.09 15.99 38.83
N THR A 412 23.68 16.83 39.79
CA THR A 412 22.37 16.73 40.46
C THR A 412 21.37 17.77 39.99
N GLN A 413 21.83 18.93 39.52
CA GLN A 413 20.95 20.04 39.14
C GLN A 413 20.57 19.98 37.66
N GLN A 414 19.28 19.84 37.38
CA GLN A 414 18.71 19.94 36.04
C GLN A 414 18.43 21.38 35.61
N THR A 415 17.93 22.19 36.55
CA THR A 415 17.46 23.55 36.33
C THR A 415 18.06 24.46 37.39
N GLU A 416 18.52 25.64 36.98
CA GLU A 416 19.03 26.65 37.90
C GLU A 416 18.61 28.04 37.42
N THR A 417 18.44 28.95 38.37
CA THR A 417 18.05 30.34 38.10
C THR A 417 19.19 31.29 38.45
N PHE A 418 19.58 32.13 37.50
CA PHE A 418 20.65 33.10 37.66
C PHE A 418 20.09 34.51 37.66
N SER A 419 20.29 35.23 38.76
CA SER A 419 20.08 36.67 38.81
C SER A 419 21.28 37.37 38.17
N ALA A 420 21.07 38.02 37.03
CA ALA A 420 22.11 38.68 36.26
C ALA A 420 21.58 40.00 35.68
N GLN A 421 22.45 41.00 35.47
CA GLN A 421 22.06 42.25 34.82
C GLN A 421 21.75 42.05 33.33
N LYS A 422 21.18 43.06 32.67
CA LYS A 422 20.78 42.94 31.26
C LYS A 422 21.92 42.48 30.35
N ASP A 423 23.10 43.10 30.49
CA ASP A 423 24.26 42.82 29.66
C ASP A 423 24.86 41.44 29.98
N ASP A 424 24.90 41.06 31.26
CA ASP A 424 25.31 39.73 31.70
C ASP A 424 24.37 38.64 31.15
N ARG A 425 23.05 38.85 31.16
CA ARG A 425 22.09 37.91 30.58
C ARG A 425 22.28 37.77 29.07
N TYR A 426 22.46 38.88 28.36
CA TYR A 426 22.73 38.84 26.93
C TYR A 426 24.01 38.05 26.63
N HIS A 427 25.09 38.31 27.38
CA HIS A 427 26.33 37.56 27.28
C HIS A 427 26.12 36.05 27.54
N LEU A 428 25.40 35.67 28.59
CA LEU A 428 25.12 34.27 28.91
C LEU A 428 24.27 33.56 27.84
N HIS A 429 23.29 34.25 27.25
CA HIS A 429 22.52 33.73 26.11
C HIS A 429 23.46 33.41 24.93
N CYS A 430 24.32 34.37 24.52
CA CYS A 430 25.29 34.15 23.45
C CYS A 430 26.24 32.98 23.76
N MET A 431 26.80 32.91 24.97
CA MET A 431 27.73 31.84 25.35
C MET A 431 27.06 30.46 25.32
N LEU A 432 25.81 30.35 25.76
CA LEU A 432 25.07 29.09 25.73
C LEU A 432 24.75 28.66 24.30
N ASP A 433 24.36 29.59 23.44
CA ASP A 433 24.10 29.33 22.02
C ASP A 433 25.38 28.92 21.28
N ASP A 434 26.47 29.67 21.45
CA ASP A 434 27.77 29.41 20.81
C ASP A 434 28.40 28.09 21.28
N SER A 435 28.10 27.65 22.51
CA SER A 435 28.61 26.38 23.06
C SER A 435 27.88 25.13 22.55
N GLY A 436 26.79 25.28 21.81
CA GLY A 436 25.92 24.17 21.43
C GLY A 436 25.23 23.50 22.62
N PHE A 437 24.87 24.28 23.66
CA PHE A 437 24.24 23.78 24.87
C PHE A 437 22.95 23.00 24.56
N ASP A 438 22.88 21.75 25.02
CA ASP A 438 21.74 20.86 24.81
C ASP A 438 20.64 21.10 25.85
N GLY A 439 20.12 22.31 25.94
CA GLY A 439 19.07 22.65 26.90
C GLY A 439 18.21 23.83 26.45
N THR A 440 17.50 24.44 27.39
CA THR A 440 16.78 25.70 27.17
C THR A 440 17.33 26.77 28.10
N HIS A 441 17.34 28.01 27.63
CA HIS A 441 17.73 29.15 28.42
C HIS A 441 16.78 30.31 28.11
N GLU A 442 16.07 30.77 29.13
CA GLU A 442 14.97 31.73 28.95
C GLU A 442 15.04 32.80 30.04
N THR A 443 14.87 34.06 29.64
CA THR A 443 14.73 35.15 30.62
C THR A 443 13.27 35.23 31.05
N LYS A 444 12.98 34.91 32.32
CA LYS A 444 11.65 35.14 32.90
C LYS A 444 11.53 36.60 33.35
N ARG A 445 10.50 37.27 32.83
CA ARG A 445 10.16 38.65 33.19
C ARG A 445 9.04 38.64 34.23
N THR A 446 9.39 38.85 35.49
CA THR A 446 8.39 39.08 36.55
C THR A 446 8.17 40.58 36.70
N TYR A 447 6.92 41.03 36.84
CA TYR A 447 6.55 42.46 36.84
C TYR A 447 7.13 43.28 38.01
N ARG A 448 7.67 42.63 39.07
CA ARG A 448 8.20 43.29 40.28
C ARG A 448 9.56 42.75 40.77
N GLU A 449 10.18 41.83 40.04
CA GLU A 449 11.45 41.20 40.46
C GLU A 449 12.54 41.41 39.40
N PRO A 450 13.83 41.39 39.79
CA PRO A 450 14.93 41.39 38.81
C PRO A 450 14.74 40.24 37.81
N GLN A 451 14.88 40.54 36.52
CA GLN A 451 14.74 39.54 35.46
C GLN A 451 15.75 38.40 35.67
N ILE A 452 15.26 37.17 35.78
CA ILE A 452 16.08 35.99 36.03
C ILE A 452 16.30 35.19 34.74
N LEU A 453 17.52 34.70 34.55
CA LEU A 453 17.84 33.72 33.51
C LEU A 453 17.59 32.33 34.07
N VAL A 454 16.70 31.55 33.45
CA VAL A 454 16.45 30.16 33.81
C VAL A 454 17.16 29.28 32.79
N VAL A 455 18.12 28.47 33.23
CA VAL A 455 18.81 27.51 32.38
C VAL A 455 18.39 26.11 32.77
N THR A 456 17.84 25.36 31.81
CA THR A 456 17.36 23.99 32.01
C THR A 456 18.11 23.05 31.08
N LYS A 457 18.81 22.05 31.64
CA LYS A 457 19.50 21.03 30.85
C LYS A 457 18.47 20.05 30.26
N ARG A 458 18.58 19.72 28.97
CA ARG A 458 17.72 18.69 28.36
C ARG A 458 18.09 17.33 28.94
N ASP A 459 17.08 16.54 29.28
CA ASP A 459 17.32 15.15 29.60
C ASP A 459 17.71 14.38 28.33
N ARG A 460 19.00 14.01 28.22
CA ARG A 460 19.57 13.26 27.09
C ARG A 460 19.00 11.84 26.99
N VAL A 461 18.49 11.29 28.09
CA VAL A 461 17.91 9.95 28.16
C VAL A 461 16.41 9.98 27.94
N LYS A 462 15.71 11.03 28.35
CA LYS A 462 14.25 11.15 28.15
C LYS A 462 13.83 10.89 26.71
N GLY A 463 14.46 11.50 25.71
CA GLY A 463 14.09 11.24 24.30
C GLY A 463 14.30 9.79 23.87
N LYS A 464 15.36 9.14 24.36
CA LYS A 464 15.62 7.70 24.09
C LYS A 464 14.65 6.80 24.84
N TYR A 465 14.32 7.17 26.07
CA TYR A 465 13.35 6.48 26.92
C TYR A 465 11.93 6.61 26.36
N ASP A 466 11.48 7.81 26.01
CA ASP A 466 10.18 8.06 25.38
C ASP A 466 10.06 7.28 24.05
N ALA A 467 11.13 7.26 23.23
CA ALA A 467 11.17 6.45 22.03
C ALA A 467 11.12 4.94 22.33
N TRP A 468 11.77 4.48 23.40
CA TRP A 468 11.71 3.09 23.85
C TRP A 468 10.30 2.72 24.36
N VAL A 469 9.69 3.55 25.22
CA VAL A 469 8.30 3.39 25.68
C VAL A 469 7.33 3.36 24.49
N GLY A 470 7.55 4.22 23.49
CA GLY A 470 6.77 4.20 22.25
C GLY A 470 6.88 2.86 21.50
N ARG A 471 8.06 2.24 21.47
CA ARG A 471 8.25 0.89 20.91
C ARG A 471 7.62 -0.19 21.78
N CYS A 472 7.71 -0.10 23.11
CA CYS A 472 7.02 -1.01 24.03
C CYS A 472 5.51 -0.97 23.78
N ARG A 473 4.91 0.22 23.73
CA ARG A 473 3.47 0.38 23.49
C ARG A 473 3.05 -0.23 22.17
N LYS A 474 3.78 0.10 21.10
CA LYS A 474 3.49 -0.46 19.78
C LYS A 474 3.63 -1.98 19.74
N ALA A 475 4.68 -2.54 20.35
CA ALA A 475 4.84 -3.99 20.43
C ALA A 475 3.71 -4.65 21.24
N TYR A 476 3.27 -4.02 22.33
CA TYR A 476 2.15 -4.49 23.13
C TYR A 476 0.87 -4.47 22.32
N ASP A 477 0.56 -3.36 21.65
CA ASP A 477 -0.63 -3.24 20.80
C ASP A 477 -0.66 -4.30 19.69
N GLU A 478 0.49 -4.62 19.08
CA GLU A 478 0.57 -5.71 18.09
C GLU A 478 0.36 -7.09 18.72
N ILE A 479 0.92 -7.37 19.90
CA ILE A 479 0.74 -8.64 20.62
C ILE A 479 -0.70 -8.81 21.14
N GLN A 480 -1.38 -7.70 21.46
CA GLN A 480 -2.78 -7.73 21.91
C GLN A 480 -3.78 -8.02 20.79
N LYS A 481 -3.38 -7.97 19.51
CA LYS A 481 -4.25 -8.35 18.38
C LYS A 481 -4.50 -9.86 18.28
N PHE A 482 -3.66 -10.66 18.92
CA PHE A 482 -3.80 -12.11 18.94
C PHE A 482 -4.89 -12.53 19.93
N ASP A 483 -5.50 -13.69 19.68
CA ASP A 483 -6.24 -14.40 20.71
C ASP A 483 -5.27 -14.75 21.86
N GLN A 484 -5.51 -14.17 23.04
CA GLN A 484 -4.57 -14.27 24.16
C GLN A 484 -4.51 -15.68 24.74
N ASP A 485 -5.62 -16.42 24.70
CA ASP A 485 -5.67 -17.80 25.19
C ASP A 485 -4.93 -18.75 24.24
N GLY A 486 -5.18 -18.66 22.93
CA GLY A 486 -4.43 -19.39 21.93
C GLY A 486 -2.94 -19.05 21.94
N LEU A 487 -2.60 -17.76 22.09
CA LEU A 487 -1.21 -17.33 22.21
C LEU A 487 -0.54 -17.90 23.47
N ARG A 488 -1.23 -17.92 24.61
CA ARG A 488 -0.72 -18.53 25.85
C ARG A 488 -0.49 -20.03 25.69
N GLN A 489 -1.35 -20.72 24.97
CA GLN A 489 -1.18 -22.15 24.66
C GLN A 489 0.02 -22.41 23.72
N LEU A 490 0.26 -21.53 22.75
CA LEU A 490 1.39 -21.64 21.82
C LEU A 490 2.74 -21.34 22.50
N LEU A 491 2.78 -20.35 23.39
CA LEU A 491 3.99 -19.92 24.06
C LEU A 491 4.31 -20.74 25.31
N GLY A 492 3.27 -21.26 25.99
CA GLY A 492 3.38 -21.74 27.37
C GLY A 492 3.34 -20.59 28.38
N ALA A 493 2.98 -20.87 29.62
CA ALA A 493 2.70 -19.85 30.63
C ALA A 493 3.89 -18.91 30.91
N GLU A 494 5.08 -19.46 31.14
CA GLU A 494 6.27 -18.67 31.49
C GLU A 494 6.70 -17.72 30.38
N LEU A 495 6.74 -18.23 29.14
CA LEU A 495 7.17 -17.46 27.98
C LEU A 495 6.09 -16.45 27.52
N TYR A 496 4.81 -16.80 27.69
CA TYR A 496 3.73 -15.85 27.48
C TYR A 496 3.91 -14.63 28.37
N GLU A 497 4.13 -14.83 29.68
CA GLU A 497 4.38 -13.73 30.61
C GLU A 497 5.66 -12.96 30.24
N GLU A 498 6.75 -13.65 29.91
CA GLU A 498 8.02 -13.02 29.50
C GLU A 498 7.84 -12.06 28.30
N ILE A 499 7.06 -12.48 27.29
CA ILE A 499 6.83 -11.73 26.04
C ILE A 499 5.81 -10.61 26.25
N VAL A 500 4.63 -10.91 26.80
CA VAL A 500 3.51 -9.97 26.91
C VAL A 500 3.85 -8.85 27.87
N GLU A 501 4.50 -9.17 28.99
CA GLU A 501 4.98 -8.18 29.95
C GLU A 501 6.37 -7.64 29.57
N MET A 502 6.99 -8.12 28.48
CA MET A 502 8.29 -7.64 28.02
C MET A 502 9.39 -7.66 29.09
N ARG A 503 9.34 -8.65 30.01
CA ARG A 503 10.26 -8.76 31.17
C ARG A 503 11.73 -8.81 30.73
N SER A 504 12.02 -9.38 29.56
CA SER A 504 13.38 -9.52 29.04
C SER A 504 14.03 -8.21 28.59
N VAL A 505 13.25 -7.13 28.39
CA VAL A 505 13.76 -5.82 27.96
C VAL A 505 13.55 -4.72 28.99
N CYS A 506 12.72 -4.94 30.02
CA CYS A 506 12.51 -4.02 31.14
C CYS A 506 13.42 -4.40 32.32
N LEU A 507 14.61 -3.79 32.40
CA LEU A 507 15.64 -4.11 33.42
C LEU A 507 15.31 -3.58 34.82
N HIS A 508 14.48 -2.54 34.90
CA HIS A 508 14.00 -1.95 36.15
C HIS A 508 12.47 -2.14 36.21
N ALA A 509 11.97 -2.52 37.39
CA ALA A 509 10.60 -3.00 37.66
C ALA A 509 9.50 -2.24 36.88
N MET A 510 8.40 -2.94 36.57
CA MET A 510 7.26 -2.49 35.74
C MET A 510 6.51 -1.24 36.25
N ASP A 511 7.00 -0.62 37.34
CA ASP A 511 6.50 0.63 37.92
C ASP A 511 7.10 1.88 37.25
N ALA A 512 7.84 1.70 36.14
CA ALA A 512 8.42 2.82 35.41
C ALA A 512 7.32 3.68 34.75
N PRO A 513 7.40 5.03 34.85
CA PRO A 513 6.42 5.93 34.25
C PRO A 513 6.22 5.65 32.75
N GLY A 514 4.96 5.58 32.32
CA GLY A 514 4.56 5.38 30.93
C GLY A 514 4.35 3.91 30.52
N LEU A 515 4.64 2.94 31.39
CA LEU A 515 4.42 1.49 31.19
C LEU A 515 3.17 0.96 31.89
N GLU A 516 2.29 1.83 32.38
CA GLU A 516 1.10 1.43 33.16
C GLU A 516 0.16 0.52 32.36
N PHE A 517 0.25 0.57 31.03
CA PHE A 517 -0.50 -0.31 30.12
C PHE A 517 -0.06 -1.77 30.20
N LEU A 518 1.19 -2.08 30.55
CA LEU A 518 1.66 -3.47 30.73
C LEU A 518 1.05 -4.12 31.98
N ASN A 519 0.76 -3.32 33.02
CA ASN A 519 0.16 -3.80 34.28
C ASN A 519 -1.38 -3.88 34.24
N ARG A 520 -2.02 -3.37 33.18
CA ARG A 520 -3.46 -3.57 33.01
C ARG A 520 -3.71 -5.02 32.61
N ARG A 521 -3.91 -5.88 33.61
CA ARG A 521 -4.59 -7.16 33.41
C ARG A 521 -5.93 -6.83 32.75
N GLN A 522 -6.12 -7.25 31.50
CA GLN A 522 -7.47 -7.22 30.94
C GLN A 522 -8.34 -8.05 31.88
N PRO A 523 -9.48 -7.52 32.37
CA PRO A 523 -10.47 -8.39 32.96
C PRO A 523 -10.86 -9.37 31.86
N VAL A 524 -10.60 -10.65 32.09
CA VAL A 524 -11.16 -11.73 31.28
C VAL A 524 -12.63 -11.37 31.12
N GLN A 525 -13.08 -11.16 29.88
CA GLN A 525 -14.50 -11.06 29.60
C GLN A 525 -15.06 -12.43 30.01
N GLU A 526 -15.50 -12.56 31.27
CA GLU A 526 -16.45 -13.57 31.65
C GLU A 526 -17.55 -13.48 30.59
N VAL A 527 -17.70 -14.55 29.82
CA VAL A 527 -18.87 -14.78 29.00
C VAL A 527 -20.04 -14.81 29.97
N ARG A 528 -20.56 -13.63 30.28
CA ARG A 528 -21.85 -13.46 30.91
C ARG A 528 -22.83 -14.04 29.91
N ASN A 529 -23.26 -15.26 30.20
CA ASN A 529 -24.50 -15.82 29.67
C ASN A 529 -25.54 -14.70 29.70
N SER A 530 -25.85 -14.16 28.52
CA SER A 530 -26.88 -13.15 28.39
C SER A 530 -28.19 -13.79 28.84
N PRO A 531 -28.96 -13.17 29.75
CA PRO A 531 -30.31 -13.63 30.02
C PRO A 531 -31.10 -13.53 28.72
N ALA A 532 -31.94 -14.54 28.47
CA ALA A 532 -32.82 -14.59 27.31
C ALA A 532 -33.59 -13.27 27.14
N PRO A 533 -33.81 -12.80 25.89
CA PRO A 533 -34.51 -11.56 25.64
C PRO A 533 -35.97 -11.68 26.13
N PRO A 534 -36.54 -10.65 26.76
CA PRO A 534 -37.94 -10.65 27.14
C PRO A 534 -38.84 -10.62 25.89
N PRO A 535 -40.07 -11.15 25.99
CA PRO A 535 -40.98 -11.23 24.85
C PRO A 535 -41.35 -9.83 24.34
N ALA A 536 -41.42 -9.71 23.02
CA ALA A 536 -41.68 -8.48 22.30
C ALA A 536 -43.01 -7.83 22.71
N ALA A 537 -42.93 -6.57 23.15
CA ALA A 537 -44.09 -5.70 23.31
C ALA A 537 -44.61 -5.22 21.93
N PRO A 538 -45.92 -5.00 21.77
CA PRO A 538 -46.52 -4.66 20.48
C PRO A 538 -46.14 -3.25 20.01
N ALA A 539 -45.91 -3.13 18.71
CA ALA A 539 -45.48 -1.92 18.03
C ALA A 539 -46.51 -0.78 18.14
N ALA A 540 -46.04 0.40 18.55
CA ALA A 540 -46.77 1.66 18.45
C ALA A 540 -46.73 2.21 17.00
N PRO A 541 -47.78 2.90 16.53
CA PRO A 541 -47.88 3.36 15.16
C PRO A 541 -47.02 4.60 14.88
N LEU A 542 -46.30 4.56 13.77
CA LEU A 542 -45.52 5.67 13.20
C LEU A 542 -46.45 6.78 12.69
N ALA A 543 -46.36 7.96 13.30
CA ALA A 543 -46.95 9.20 12.78
C ALA A 543 -46.11 9.71 11.59
N ARG A 544 -46.69 9.67 10.38
CA ARG A 544 -46.14 10.32 9.18
C ARG A 544 -46.56 11.78 9.14
N VAL A 545 -45.60 12.69 9.27
CA VAL A 545 -45.79 14.12 8.95
C VAL A 545 -45.60 14.30 7.45
N GLY A 546 -46.70 14.35 6.71
CA GLY A 546 -46.74 14.71 5.30
C GLY A 546 -47.16 16.18 5.13
N VAL A 547 -46.26 17.03 4.62
CA VAL A 547 -46.61 18.38 4.18
C VAL A 547 -47.01 18.33 2.72
N LYS A 548 -48.29 18.59 2.44
CA LYS A 548 -48.83 18.82 1.10
C LYS A 548 -48.48 20.23 0.63
N ARG A 549 -47.93 20.38 -0.58
CA ARG A 549 -48.01 21.64 -1.35
C ARG A 549 -48.63 21.34 -2.72
N LYS A 550 -49.65 22.13 -3.06
CA LYS A 550 -50.41 22.07 -4.30
C LYS A 550 -49.51 22.39 -5.49
N ALA A 551 -49.56 21.54 -6.52
CA ALA A 551 -49.17 21.91 -7.88
C ALA A 551 -50.34 22.66 -8.52
N ALA A 552 -50.08 23.84 -9.06
CA ALA A 552 -50.97 24.48 -10.02
C ALA A 552 -50.44 24.13 -11.42
N VAL A 553 -51.22 23.35 -12.16
CA VAL A 553 -51.04 23.13 -13.59
C VAL A 553 -51.80 24.26 -14.28
N ILE A 554 -51.11 25.08 -15.07
CA ILE A 554 -51.74 26.00 -16.01
C ILE A 554 -51.51 25.39 -17.39
N ASP A 555 -52.60 24.91 -17.97
CA ASP A 555 -52.73 24.48 -19.36
C ASP A 555 -52.81 25.72 -20.24
N LEU A 556 -51.96 25.81 -21.26
CA LEU A 556 -52.00 26.83 -22.30
C LEU A 556 -52.06 26.17 -23.69
N SER A 557 -52.87 25.13 -23.82
CA SER A 557 -53.44 24.74 -25.12
C SER A 557 -54.81 25.42 -25.28
N GLY A 558 -54.81 26.59 -25.91
CA GLY A 558 -55.99 27.29 -26.37
C GLY A 558 -55.84 27.59 -27.86
N ASP A 559 -56.52 26.79 -28.68
CA ASP A 559 -56.76 27.01 -30.10
C ASP A 559 -57.68 28.22 -30.36
N SER A 560 -57.60 28.72 -31.61
CA SER A 560 -58.49 29.65 -32.35
C SER A 560 -58.32 31.13 -31.99
N ASP A 561 -57.95 32.03 -32.91
CA ASP A 561 -58.46 32.20 -34.28
C ASP A 561 -57.40 32.35 -35.38
#